data_AF-A0A963GAW6-F1
#
_entry.id   AF-A0A963GAW6-F1
#
_cell.length_a   1.000
_cell.length_b   1.000
_cell.length_c   1.000
_cell.angle_alpha   90.00
_cell.angle_beta   90.00
_cell.angle_gamma   90.00
#
_symmetry.space_group_name_H-M   'P 1'
#
loop_
_entity.id
_entity.type
_entity.pdbx_description
1 polymer ?
#
loop_
_entity_poly.entity_id
_entity_poly.type
_entity_poly.pdbx_seq_one_letter_code
_entity_poly.pdbx_strand_id
1 'polypeptide(L)'
;MHFVGNNHVAFDPQSLGFPSIQSCQAVCFQVAGGLFGFHDYKGAGGVGVDSEKAKAFADWASKNGTGDPGQGIALYGVINQTHQYTRDHLGVQDWQSMLLGVAQELEFGGPVYGVRITSHVGKADSLYVRFDLIGNDVRISYKRWSKMEKNTGATPLNPDDQALLRPAKSAEIDPSMIKADSRPYVAEPMKDYEYEDVFPVRRKDPGKAENLNIVSAKRIVQFR
;
A
#
# COMPACT_ATOMS: atom_id res chain seq x y z
N MET A 1 12.22 7.98 0.15
CA MET A 1 10.75 7.95 0.31
C MET A 1 10.15 7.60 -1.01
N HIS A 2 9.78 6.34 -1.21
CA HIS A 2 9.08 5.90 -2.41
C HIS A 2 7.58 6.17 -2.32
N PHE A 3 6.99 6.57 -3.43
CA PHE A 3 5.57 6.76 -3.64
C PHE A 3 5.02 5.54 -4.32
N VAL A 4 3.95 5.00 -3.78
CA VAL A 4 3.33 3.78 -4.29
C VAL A 4 2.05 4.21 -4.97
N GLY A 5 2.09 4.38 -6.30
CA GLY A 5 0.91 4.71 -7.12
C GLY A 5 -0.18 3.64 -7.07
N ASN A 6 -1.35 3.90 -7.65
CA ASN A 6 -2.45 2.94 -7.61
C ASN A 6 -2.05 1.61 -8.27
N ASN A 7 -2.30 0.48 -7.61
CA ASN A 7 -1.85 -0.84 -8.05
C ASN A 7 -0.33 -1.00 -8.13
N HIS A 8 0.46 -0.10 -7.55
CA HIS A 8 1.89 -0.26 -7.51
C HIS A 8 2.33 -1.04 -6.28
N VAL A 9 3.53 -1.59 -6.39
CA VAL A 9 4.32 -2.10 -5.28
C VAL A 9 5.66 -1.37 -5.25
N ALA A 10 6.25 -1.25 -4.06
CA ALA A 10 7.51 -0.55 -3.89
C ALA A 10 8.32 -1.08 -2.70
N PHE A 11 9.61 -0.80 -2.68
CA PHE A 11 10.47 -1.01 -1.52
C PHE A 11 11.17 0.29 -1.15
N ASP A 12 11.24 0.60 0.15
CA ASP A 12 12.08 1.68 0.66
C ASP A 12 12.62 1.28 2.05
N PRO A 13 13.93 1.47 2.32
CA PRO A 13 14.52 1.12 3.60
C PRO A 13 14.01 1.97 4.76
N GLN A 14 13.37 3.12 4.50
CA GLN A 14 13.01 4.11 5.51
C GLN A 14 11.54 4.55 5.47
N SER A 15 10.97 4.79 4.29
CA SER A 15 9.66 5.44 4.17
C SER A 15 8.90 5.18 2.88
N LEU A 16 7.60 4.94 3.00
CA LEU A 16 6.68 4.75 1.88
C LEU A 16 5.50 5.71 1.97
N GLY A 17 5.17 6.34 0.84
CA GLY A 17 4.06 7.26 0.66
C GLY A 17 2.99 6.69 -0.26
N PHE A 18 1.73 6.81 0.12
CA PHE A 18 0.58 6.29 -0.62
C PHE A 18 -0.37 7.45 -0.92
N PRO A 19 -0.43 7.92 -2.17
CA PRO A 19 -1.35 8.96 -2.58
C PRO A 19 -2.76 8.40 -2.70
N SER A 20 -3.73 9.29 -2.82
CA SER A 20 -5.09 9.01 -3.24
C SER A 20 -5.86 7.87 -2.51
N ILE A 21 -5.65 7.68 -1.21
CA ILE A 21 -6.38 6.68 -0.41
C ILE A 21 -7.83 7.15 -0.17
N GLN A 22 -8.70 6.81 -1.11
CA GLN A 22 -10.15 6.94 -0.99
C GLN A 22 -10.82 5.57 -1.14
N SER A 23 -10.75 4.98 -2.34
CA SER A 23 -11.22 3.62 -2.63
C SER A 23 -10.08 2.59 -2.65
N CYS A 24 -8.89 3.01 -2.23
CA CYS A 24 -7.72 2.16 -2.13
C CYS A 24 -7.40 1.83 -0.66
N GLN A 25 -6.53 0.84 -0.49
CA GLN A 25 -5.85 0.54 0.76
C GLN A 25 -4.34 0.70 0.59
N ALA A 26 -3.71 1.34 1.56
CA ALA A 26 -2.25 1.37 1.68
C ALA A 26 -1.81 0.19 2.56
N VAL A 27 -1.11 -0.78 1.99
CA VAL A 27 -0.54 -1.92 2.72
C VAL A 27 0.97 -1.74 2.82
N CYS A 28 1.51 -1.97 4.00
CA CYS A 28 2.94 -1.88 4.29
C CYS A 28 3.38 -3.14 5.05
N PHE A 29 4.28 -3.91 4.47
CA PHE A 29 4.93 -5.06 5.11
C PHE A 29 6.32 -4.65 5.58
N GLN A 30 6.51 -4.64 6.90
CA GLN A 30 7.76 -4.30 7.54
C GLN A 30 8.63 -5.56 7.64
N VAL A 31 9.88 -5.45 7.22
CA VAL A 31 10.91 -6.49 7.34
C VAL A 31 12.15 -5.93 8.01
N ALA A 32 13.08 -6.80 8.39
CA ALA A 32 14.42 -6.35 8.72
C ALA A 32 15.05 -5.63 7.51
N GLY A 33 15.35 -4.33 7.66
CA GLY A 33 16.03 -3.53 6.63
C GLY A 33 15.13 -2.70 5.72
N GLY A 34 13.79 -2.75 5.88
CA GLY A 34 12.94 -1.82 5.15
C GLY A 34 11.44 -2.11 5.18
N LEU A 35 10.76 -1.49 4.23
CA LEU A 35 9.32 -1.53 4.05
C LEU A 35 8.99 -1.92 2.62
N PHE A 36 8.12 -2.93 2.47
CA PHE A 36 7.47 -3.26 1.20
C PHE A 36 6.07 -2.65 1.17
N GLY A 37 5.76 -1.93 0.10
CA GLY A 37 4.47 -1.28 -0.10
C GLY A 37 3.61 -1.98 -1.12
N PHE A 38 2.31 -2.04 -0.86
CA PHE A 38 1.30 -2.52 -1.79
C PHE A 38 0.09 -1.58 -1.77
N HIS A 39 -0.12 -0.86 -2.86
CA HIS A 39 -1.24 0.06 -3.00
C HIS A 39 -2.42 -0.64 -3.69
N ASP A 40 -3.28 -1.23 -2.89
CA ASP A 40 -4.41 -2.00 -3.40
C ASP A 40 -5.60 -1.09 -3.75
N TYR A 41 -5.77 -0.79 -5.04
CA TYR A 41 -7.03 -0.24 -5.53
C TYR A 41 -8.08 -1.36 -5.68
N LYS A 42 -9.20 -1.20 -4.98
CA LYS A 42 -10.45 -1.90 -5.28
C LYS A 42 -11.43 -0.91 -5.88
N GLY A 43 -12.03 -1.25 -7.02
CA GLY A 43 -13.27 -0.60 -7.44
C GLY A 43 -14.32 -0.65 -6.31
N ALA A 44 -15.25 0.30 -6.27
CA ALA A 44 -16.27 0.33 -5.22
C ALA A 44 -17.06 -1.00 -5.16
N GLY A 45 -17.10 -1.65 -3.99
CA GLY A 45 -17.95 -2.83 -3.74
C GLY A 45 -17.30 -4.22 -3.82
N GLY A 46 -15.97 -4.35 -3.75
CA GLY A 46 -15.28 -5.65 -3.86
C GLY A 46 -15.17 -6.48 -2.57
N VAL A 47 -15.66 -7.72 -2.60
CA VAL A 47 -15.45 -8.81 -1.62
C VAL A 47 -13.97 -9.27 -1.64
N GLY A 48 -13.33 -9.47 -0.46
CA GLY A 48 -12.02 -10.17 -0.31
C GLY A 48 -10.81 -9.56 -1.03
N VAL A 49 -9.57 -9.89 -0.67
CA VAL A 49 -8.41 -9.47 -1.50
C VAL A 49 -8.50 -10.22 -2.84
N ASP A 50 -8.13 -9.56 -3.94
CA ASP A 50 -7.81 -10.26 -5.18
C ASP A 50 -6.55 -11.10 -4.90
N SER A 51 -6.74 -12.40 -4.66
CA SER A 51 -5.67 -13.31 -4.22
C SER A 51 -4.53 -13.35 -5.22
N GLU A 52 -4.83 -13.26 -6.52
CA GLU A 52 -3.82 -13.23 -7.58
C GLU A 52 -2.95 -11.98 -7.49
N LYS A 53 -3.53 -10.85 -7.08
CA LYS A 53 -2.81 -9.58 -6.89
C LYS A 53 -1.97 -9.59 -5.61
N ALA A 54 -2.51 -10.13 -4.52
CA ALA A 54 -1.76 -10.33 -3.28
C ALA A 54 -0.57 -11.28 -3.51
N LYS A 55 -0.78 -12.36 -4.28
CA LYS A 55 0.27 -13.26 -4.72
C LYS A 55 1.34 -12.55 -5.55
N ALA A 56 0.94 -11.75 -6.53
CA ALA A 56 1.88 -10.99 -7.35
C ALA A 56 2.72 -10.00 -6.52
N PHE A 57 2.14 -9.40 -5.48
CA PHE A 57 2.89 -8.60 -4.51
C PHE A 57 3.91 -9.43 -3.73
N ALA A 58 3.53 -10.59 -3.20
CA ALA A 58 4.45 -11.47 -2.47
C ALA A 58 5.58 -12.01 -3.36
N ASP A 59 5.24 -12.43 -4.59
CA ASP A 59 6.21 -12.87 -5.60
C ASP A 59 7.17 -11.75 -6.02
N TRP A 60 6.72 -10.48 -5.97
CA TRP A 60 7.58 -9.33 -6.20
C TRP A 60 8.47 -9.04 -4.98
N ALA A 61 7.91 -9.01 -3.77
CA ALA A 61 8.65 -8.75 -2.55
C ALA A 61 9.76 -9.79 -2.30
N SER A 62 9.52 -11.07 -2.60
CA SER A 62 10.53 -12.14 -2.51
C SER A 62 11.73 -11.98 -3.45
N LYS A 63 11.60 -11.17 -4.50
CA LYS A 63 12.64 -10.98 -5.53
C LYS A 63 13.30 -9.61 -5.49
N ASN A 64 12.75 -8.67 -4.73
CA ASN A 64 13.13 -7.26 -4.77
C ASN A 64 13.43 -6.72 -3.36
N GLY A 65 14.18 -5.62 -3.31
CA GLY A 65 14.61 -5.00 -2.06
C GLY A 65 15.79 -5.73 -1.40
N THR A 66 16.28 -5.13 -0.32
CA THR A 66 17.43 -5.66 0.45
C THR A 66 17.01 -6.38 1.73
N GLY A 67 15.73 -6.29 2.11
CA GLY A 67 15.18 -6.97 3.27
C GLY A 67 14.65 -8.35 2.89
N ASP A 68 14.83 -9.34 3.77
CA ASP A 68 14.31 -10.70 3.61
C ASP A 68 12.83 -10.75 4.03
N PRO A 69 11.88 -11.02 3.11
CA PRO A 69 10.46 -11.16 3.45
C PRO A 69 10.17 -12.27 4.46
N GLY A 70 11.03 -13.30 4.54
CA GLY A 70 10.97 -14.34 5.57
C GLY A 70 11.25 -13.82 6.98
N GLN A 71 11.80 -12.61 7.11
CA GLN A 71 12.03 -11.89 8.37
C GLN A 71 11.03 -10.76 8.56
N GLY A 72 9.78 -11.00 8.18
CA GLY A 72 8.66 -10.10 8.46
C GLY A 72 8.54 -9.76 9.94
N ILE A 73 8.33 -8.47 10.23
CA ILE A 73 8.13 -7.93 11.57
C ILE A 73 6.65 -7.66 11.81
N ALA A 74 5.99 -6.99 10.87
CA ALA A 74 4.58 -6.60 10.97
C ALA A 74 3.98 -6.28 9.61
N LEU A 75 2.67 -6.50 9.47
CA LEU A 75 1.90 -6.04 8.30
C LEU A 75 0.92 -4.96 8.75
N TYR A 76 0.85 -3.85 8.02
CA TYR A 76 -0.05 -2.74 8.30
C TYR A 76 -0.96 -2.50 7.11
N GLY A 77 -2.26 -2.28 7.35
CA GLY A 77 -3.21 -1.77 6.37
C GLY A 77 -3.82 -0.46 6.82
N VAL A 78 -3.88 0.52 5.92
CA VAL A 78 -4.50 1.82 6.18
C VAL A 78 -5.58 2.08 5.14
N ILE A 79 -6.79 2.38 5.61
CA ILE A 79 -7.95 2.71 4.77
C ILE A 79 -8.57 4.06 5.17
N ASN A 80 -9.31 4.63 4.23
CA ASN A 80 -10.21 5.74 4.49
C ASN A 80 -11.55 5.24 5.05
N GLN A 81 -12.26 6.11 5.76
CA GLN A 81 -13.32 5.81 6.70
C GLN A 81 -14.53 5.02 6.15
N THR A 82 -14.85 5.09 4.85
CA THR A 82 -16.16 4.62 4.37
C THR A 82 -16.23 4.02 2.96
N HIS A 83 -15.17 4.06 2.16
CA HIS A 83 -15.31 3.77 0.72
C HIS A 83 -15.04 2.31 0.35
N GLN A 84 -14.07 1.66 1.00
CA GLN A 84 -13.69 0.29 0.65
C GLN A 84 -14.38 -0.76 1.53
N TYR A 85 -14.55 -0.44 2.83
CA TYR A 85 -15.16 -1.33 3.80
C TYR A 85 -16.14 -0.54 4.67
N THR A 86 -17.32 -1.11 4.92
CA THR A 86 -18.30 -0.56 5.86
C THR A 86 -17.71 -0.50 7.29
N ARG A 87 -18.37 0.24 8.18
CA ARG A 87 -17.94 0.39 9.58
C ARG A 87 -18.56 -0.64 10.52
N ASP A 88 -19.50 -1.43 10.01
CA ASP A 88 -20.12 -2.50 10.77
C ASP A 88 -19.15 -3.67 10.93
N HIS A 89 -19.61 -4.67 11.68
CA HIS A 89 -18.84 -5.87 11.95
C HIS A 89 -18.37 -6.58 10.67
N LEU A 90 -19.24 -6.65 9.67
CA LEU A 90 -18.94 -7.28 8.37
C LEU A 90 -17.82 -6.56 7.63
N GLY A 91 -17.88 -5.23 7.53
CA GLY A 91 -16.81 -4.47 6.85
C GLY A 91 -15.47 -4.56 7.58
N VAL A 92 -15.46 -4.70 8.91
CA VAL A 92 -14.24 -4.97 9.67
C VAL A 92 -13.70 -6.37 9.37
N GLN A 93 -14.56 -7.39 9.33
CA GLN A 93 -14.18 -8.76 8.97
C GLN A 93 -13.63 -8.86 7.55
N ASP A 94 -14.24 -8.17 6.58
CA ASP A 94 -13.78 -8.15 5.19
C ASP A 94 -12.39 -7.53 5.08
N TRP A 95 -12.16 -6.41 5.77
CA TRP A 95 -10.88 -5.74 5.80
C TRP A 95 -9.79 -6.58 6.48
N GLN A 96 -10.13 -7.19 7.62
CA GLN A 96 -9.27 -8.14 8.30
C GLN A 96 -8.92 -9.32 7.37
N SER A 97 -9.92 -9.94 6.74
CA SER A 97 -9.72 -11.08 5.84
C SER A 97 -8.84 -10.72 4.65
N MET A 98 -8.97 -9.50 4.11
CA MET A 98 -8.10 -8.99 3.06
C MET A 98 -6.64 -8.93 3.50
N LEU A 99 -6.37 -8.34 4.68
CA LEU A 99 -5.00 -8.23 5.20
C LEU A 99 -4.40 -9.58 5.57
N LEU A 100 -5.21 -10.49 6.11
CA LEU A 100 -4.79 -11.86 6.39
C LEU A 100 -4.50 -12.64 5.10
N GLY A 101 -5.24 -12.38 4.02
CA GLY A 101 -4.93 -12.93 2.70
C GLY A 101 -3.57 -12.47 2.17
N VAL A 102 -3.26 -11.18 2.30
CA VAL A 102 -1.91 -10.67 1.96
C VAL A 102 -0.83 -11.31 2.83
N ALA A 103 -1.07 -11.42 4.14
CA ALA A 103 -0.12 -12.07 5.05
C ALA A 103 0.09 -13.55 4.70
N GLN A 104 -0.95 -14.25 4.25
CA GLN A 104 -0.86 -15.64 3.81
C GLN A 104 0.02 -15.78 2.56
N GLU A 105 -0.18 -14.93 1.54
CA GLU A 105 0.65 -14.96 0.32
C GLU A 105 2.12 -14.61 0.60
N LEU A 106 2.38 -13.77 1.61
CA LEU A 106 3.73 -13.47 2.10
C LEU A 106 4.34 -14.57 2.99
N GLU A 107 3.60 -15.65 3.26
CA GLU A 107 3.96 -16.69 4.24
C GLU A 107 4.25 -16.11 5.65
N PHE A 108 3.65 -14.96 5.96
CA PHE A 108 3.92 -14.21 7.17
C PHE A 108 2.95 -14.62 8.29
N GLY A 109 3.49 -15.12 9.40
CA GLY A 109 2.73 -15.53 10.59
C GLY A 109 2.63 -14.48 11.70
N GLY A 110 3.33 -13.35 11.58
CA GLY A 110 3.42 -12.34 12.63
C GLY A 110 2.23 -11.37 12.71
N PRO A 111 2.39 -10.26 13.44
CA PRO A 111 1.28 -9.36 13.76
C PRO A 111 0.78 -8.57 12.55
N VAL A 112 -0.55 -8.41 12.48
CA VAL A 112 -1.26 -7.72 11.40
C VAL A 112 -2.10 -6.60 12.00
N TYR A 113 -1.85 -5.36 11.57
CA TYR A 113 -2.47 -4.16 12.10
C TYR A 113 -3.34 -3.45 11.06
N GLY A 114 -4.49 -2.97 11.48
CA GLY A 114 -5.38 -2.13 10.71
C GLY A 114 -5.49 -0.71 11.28
N VAL A 115 -5.46 0.30 10.42
CA VAL A 115 -5.82 1.69 10.74
C VAL A 115 -6.91 2.21 9.82
N ARG A 116 -8.00 2.69 10.42
CA ARG A 116 -9.04 3.43 9.71
C ARG A 116 -8.92 4.92 10.03
N ILE A 117 -8.62 5.74 9.02
CA ILE A 117 -8.50 7.18 9.23
C ILE A 117 -9.89 7.81 9.22
N THR A 118 -10.26 8.39 10.36
CA THR A 118 -11.62 8.90 10.62
C THR A 118 -11.69 10.37 11.01
N SER A 119 -10.55 11.02 11.29
CA SER A 119 -10.52 12.41 11.76
C SER A 119 -9.75 13.32 10.81
N HIS A 120 -10.19 14.57 10.74
CA HIS A 120 -9.62 15.66 9.92
C HIS A 120 -9.77 15.47 8.40
N VAL A 121 -10.57 14.49 7.98
CA VAL A 121 -10.87 14.12 6.59
C VAL A 121 -12.36 13.81 6.47
N GLY A 122 -13.03 14.34 5.45
CA GLY A 122 -14.42 14.02 5.12
C GLY A 122 -14.54 12.69 4.37
N LYS A 123 -15.76 12.15 4.28
CA LYS A 123 -16.00 10.87 3.58
C LYS A 123 -15.53 10.88 2.13
N ALA A 124 -15.70 12.01 1.43
CA ALA A 124 -15.31 12.19 0.03
C ALA A 124 -13.86 12.68 -0.15
N ASP A 125 -13.14 12.95 0.94
CA ASP A 125 -11.74 13.35 0.84
C ASP A 125 -10.88 12.13 0.54
N SER A 126 -9.90 12.29 -0.35
CA SER A 126 -8.84 11.31 -0.53
C SER A 126 -7.65 11.62 0.39
N LEU A 127 -6.89 10.61 0.80
CA LEU A 127 -5.79 10.74 1.75
C LEU A 127 -4.44 10.52 1.11
N TYR A 128 -3.44 11.22 1.63
CA TYR A 128 -2.06 10.77 1.62
C TYR A 128 -1.78 10.02 2.91
N VAL A 129 -1.20 8.83 2.80
CA VAL A 129 -0.72 8.03 3.94
C VAL A 129 0.79 7.85 3.80
N ARG A 130 1.52 7.95 4.90
CA ARG A 130 2.95 7.70 4.96
C ARG A 130 3.28 6.72 6.07
N PHE A 131 4.15 5.77 5.77
CA PHE A 131 4.78 4.88 6.73
C PHE A 131 6.25 5.29 6.84
N ASP A 132 6.73 5.54 8.05
CA ASP A 132 8.12 5.85 8.34
C ASP A 132 8.66 4.81 9.33
N LEU A 133 9.79 4.18 9.00
CA LEU A 133 10.53 3.33 9.93
C LEU A 133 11.32 4.20 10.91
N ILE A 134 10.98 4.12 12.20
CA ILE A 134 11.61 4.87 13.29
C ILE A 134 12.19 3.86 14.29
N GLY A 135 13.49 3.56 14.14
CA GLY A 135 14.09 2.43 14.84
C GLY A 135 13.48 1.12 14.31
N ASN A 136 12.86 0.35 15.20
CA ASN A 136 12.18 -0.91 14.83
C ASN A 136 10.66 -0.76 14.71
N ASP A 137 10.13 0.45 14.88
CA ASP A 137 8.71 0.72 14.84
C ASP A 137 8.31 1.44 13.55
N VAL A 138 7.06 1.23 13.11
CA VAL A 138 6.49 1.96 11.98
C VAL A 138 5.57 3.07 12.50
N ARG A 139 5.92 4.32 12.16
CA ARG A 139 5.05 5.48 12.35
C ARG A 139 4.14 5.64 11.14
N ILE A 140 2.83 5.67 11.38
CA ILE A 140 1.83 5.95 10.36
C ILE A 140 1.41 7.42 10.46
N SER A 141 1.52 8.15 9.37
CA SER A 141 1.14 9.56 9.26
C SER A 141 0.21 9.80 8.08
N TYR A 142 -0.63 10.84 8.12
CA TYR A 142 -1.58 11.11 7.03
C TYR A 142 -1.92 12.60 6.84
N LYS A 143 -2.44 12.92 5.65
CA LYS A 143 -3.07 14.23 5.34
C LYS A 143 -4.13 14.09 4.26
N ARG A 144 -4.99 15.10 4.11
CA ARG A 144 -5.85 15.21 2.93
C ARG A 144 -4.99 15.35 1.67
N TRP A 145 -5.26 14.54 0.66
CA TRP A 145 -4.56 14.55 -0.62
C TRP A 145 -4.61 15.92 -1.30
N SER A 146 -5.74 16.63 -1.18
CA SER A 146 -5.91 18.00 -1.70
C SER A 146 -4.92 19.04 -1.15
N LYS A 147 -4.24 18.73 -0.03
CA LYS A 147 -3.20 19.56 0.61
C LYS A 147 -1.77 19.15 0.24
N MET A 148 -1.63 18.17 -0.63
CA MET A 148 -0.37 17.61 -1.08
C MET A 148 -0.12 17.98 -2.55
N GLU A 149 1.14 18.10 -2.95
CA GLU A 149 1.57 18.36 -4.33
C GLU A 149 2.83 17.58 -4.66
N LYS A 150 3.02 17.29 -5.95
CA LYS A 150 4.27 16.70 -6.44
C LYS A 150 5.44 17.64 -6.14
N ASN A 151 6.51 17.09 -5.62
CA ASN A 151 7.78 17.74 -5.38
C ASN A 151 8.67 17.51 -6.62
N THR A 152 8.40 18.26 -7.69
CA THR A 152 9.10 18.13 -8.98
C THR A 152 10.60 18.48 -8.90
N GLY A 153 11.05 19.09 -7.80
CA GLY A 153 12.46 19.35 -7.53
C GLY A 153 13.19 18.23 -6.78
N ALA A 154 12.50 17.17 -6.38
CA ALA A 154 13.14 15.99 -5.80
C ALA A 154 13.59 15.00 -6.88
N THR A 155 14.61 14.21 -6.55
CA THR A 155 15.02 13.09 -7.38
C THR A 155 13.84 12.15 -7.59
N PRO A 156 13.49 11.82 -8.83
CA PRO A 156 12.51 10.79 -9.12
C PRO A 156 12.91 9.47 -8.47
N LEU A 157 11.93 8.64 -8.20
CA LEU A 157 12.18 7.35 -7.60
C LEU A 157 12.85 6.40 -8.58
N ASN A 158 13.67 5.51 -8.05
CA ASN A 158 14.29 4.47 -8.84
C ASN A 158 13.18 3.53 -9.36
N PRO A 159 13.01 3.38 -10.69
CA PRO A 159 12.00 2.49 -11.25
C PRO A 159 12.23 1.02 -10.87
N ASP A 160 13.46 0.61 -10.58
CA ASP A 160 13.76 -0.77 -10.17
C ASP A 160 13.22 -1.12 -8.77
N ASP A 161 13.01 -0.10 -7.94
CA ASP A 161 12.43 -0.27 -6.59
C ASP A 161 10.88 -0.24 -6.61
N GLN A 162 10.26 -0.27 -7.80
CA GLN A 162 8.82 -0.22 -8.00
C GLN A 162 8.33 -1.11 -9.15
N ALA A 163 7.08 -1.54 -9.06
CA ALA A 163 6.40 -2.18 -10.18
C ALA A 163 4.91 -1.88 -10.19
N LEU A 164 4.30 -1.89 -11.37
CA LEU A 164 2.86 -1.87 -11.56
C LEU A 164 2.33 -3.31 -11.51
N LEU A 165 1.42 -3.59 -10.59
CA LEU A 165 0.64 -4.82 -10.62
C LEU A 165 -0.50 -4.66 -11.62
N ARG A 166 -0.49 -5.52 -12.64
CA ARG A 166 -1.55 -5.57 -13.64
C ARG A 166 -1.95 -7.01 -13.94
N PRO A 167 -3.17 -7.23 -14.47
CA PRO A 167 -3.53 -8.51 -15.02
C PRO A 167 -2.51 -8.93 -16.11
N ALA A 168 -2.08 -10.18 -16.05
CA ALA A 168 -1.11 -10.74 -16.99
C ALA A 168 -1.72 -10.85 -18.38
N LYS A 169 -1.03 -10.42 -19.44
CA LYS A 169 -1.51 -10.54 -20.82
C LYS A 169 -1.66 -12.01 -21.20
N SER A 170 -2.53 -12.32 -22.16
CA SER A 170 -2.79 -13.72 -22.54
C SER A 170 -1.55 -14.43 -23.09
N ALA A 171 -0.58 -13.67 -23.60
CA ALA A 171 0.72 -14.18 -24.06
C ALA A 171 1.73 -14.42 -22.91
N GLU A 172 1.46 -13.95 -21.69
CA GLU A 172 2.35 -14.06 -20.52
C GLU A 172 1.97 -15.22 -19.60
N ILE A 173 0.84 -15.88 -19.86
CA ILE A 173 0.29 -16.94 -19.01
C ILE A 173 -0.05 -18.16 -19.84
N ASP A 174 0.15 -19.34 -19.24
CA ASP A 174 -0.40 -20.58 -19.78
C ASP A 174 -1.93 -20.45 -19.87
N PRO A 175 -2.54 -20.67 -21.05
CA PRO A 175 -3.99 -20.58 -21.20
C PRO A 175 -4.79 -21.46 -20.23
N SER A 176 -4.20 -22.55 -19.74
CA SER A 176 -4.82 -23.44 -18.73
C SER A 176 -4.95 -22.80 -17.34
N MET A 177 -4.21 -21.71 -17.07
CA MET A 177 -4.29 -20.95 -15.83
C MET A 177 -5.37 -19.86 -15.87
N ILE A 178 -5.99 -19.59 -17.01
CA ILE A 178 -7.07 -18.61 -17.14
C ILE A 178 -8.35 -19.24 -16.61
N LYS A 179 -8.81 -18.79 -15.45
CA LYS A 179 -10.13 -19.15 -14.91
C LYS A 179 -11.16 -18.12 -15.35
N ALA A 180 -12.43 -18.53 -15.37
CA ALA A 180 -13.53 -17.65 -15.81
C ALA A 180 -13.70 -16.41 -14.92
N ASP A 181 -13.24 -16.50 -13.66
CA ASP A 181 -13.44 -15.52 -12.59
C ASP A 181 -12.14 -14.92 -12.04
N SER A 182 -10.96 -15.41 -12.44
CA SER A 182 -9.69 -14.84 -12.03
C SER A 182 -8.63 -14.88 -13.13
N ARG A 183 -7.82 -13.83 -13.18
CA ARG A 183 -6.67 -13.72 -14.07
C ARG A 183 -5.42 -13.47 -13.22
N PRO A 184 -4.31 -14.19 -13.48
CA PRO A 184 -3.06 -13.93 -12.77
C PRO A 184 -2.64 -12.46 -12.90
N TYR A 185 -1.99 -11.93 -11.87
CA TYR A 185 -1.33 -10.63 -11.94
C TYR A 185 0.17 -10.82 -12.12
N VAL A 186 0.79 -9.83 -12.76
CA VAL A 186 2.25 -9.72 -12.86
C VAL A 186 2.68 -8.35 -12.37
N ALA A 187 3.87 -8.29 -11.78
CA ALA A 187 4.56 -7.05 -11.49
C ALA A 187 5.36 -6.63 -12.73
N GLU A 188 4.89 -5.60 -13.44
CA GLU A 188 5.62 -4.99 -14.54
C GLU A 188 6.54 -3.90 -13.99
N PRO A 189 7.87 -3.98 -14.22
CA PRO A 189 8.79 -2.90 -13.86
C PRO A 189 8.35 -1.58 -14.47
N MET A 190 8.50 -0.49 -13.72
CA MET A 190 8.15 0.84 -14.19
C MET A 190 9.09 1.22 -15.34
N LYS A 191 8.57 1.33 -16.57
CA LYS A 191 9.37 1.76 -17.74
C LYS A 191 9.35 3.27 -17.83
N ASP A 192 10.54 3.87 -17.76
CA ASP A 192 10.76 5.32 -17.86
C ASP A 192 9.94 6.14 -16.83
N TYR A 193 10.31 7.38 -16.56
CA TYR A 193 9.58 8.23 -15.60
C TYR A 193 8.19 8.67 -16.10
N GLU A 194 7.59 7.94 -17.04
CA GLU A 194 6.32 8.26 -17.70
C GLU A 194 5.13 8.26 -16.73
N TYR A 195 5.27 7.60 -15.58
CA TYR A 195 4.23 7.57 -14.59
C TYR A 195 4.31 8.78 -13.68
N GLU A 196 3.20 9.53 -13.66
CA GLU A 196 2.93 10.66 -12.78
C GLU A 196 3.20 10.43 -11.28
N ASP A 197 3.33 9.17 -10.87
CA ASP A 197 3.43 8.67 -9.51
C ASP A 197 4.88 8.41 -9.03
N VAL A 198 5.90 8.70 -9.84
CA VAL A 198 7.33 8.52 -9.46
C VAL A 198 7.94 9.71 -8.73
N PHE A 199 7.20 10.81 -8.57
CA PHE A 199 7.71 12.00 -7.90
C PHE A 199 7.36 12.00 -6.42
N PRO A 200 8.30 12.39 -5.56
CA PRO A 200 7.98 12.65 -4.18
C PRO A 200 6.85 13.66 -4.02
N VAL A 201 6.08 13.58 -2.95
CA VAL A 201 4.97 14.50 -2.67
C VAL A 201 5.28 15.26 -1.39
N ARG A 202 5.04 16.57 -1.43
CA ARG A 202 5.19 17.48 -0.31
C ARG A 202 3.87 18.20 -0.03
N ARG A 203 3.82 18.96 1.06
CA ARG A 203 2.69 19.86 1.29
C ARG A 203 2.74 21.04 0.33
N LYS A 204 1.56 21.47 -0.12
CA LYS A 204 1.38 22.73 -0.89
C LYS A 204 1.80 23.99 -0.15
N ASP A 205 1.89 23.92 1.17
CA ASP A 205 2.24 25.04 2.04
C ASP A 205 3.68 24.84 2.57
N PRO A 206 4.70 25.43 1.91
CA PRO A 206 6.11 25.17 2.20
C PRO A 206 6.54 25.66 3.60
N GLY A 207 5.78 26.55 4.24
CA GLY A 207 6.05 27.02 5.60
C GLY A 207 5.77 25.98 6.69
N LYS A 208 5.25 24.80 6.33
CA LYS A 208 4.90 23.70 7.26
C LYS A 208 5.52 22.39 6.83
N ALA A 209 6.86 22.44 6.64
CA ALA A 209 7.71 21.41 6.05
C ALA A 209 7.25 19.96 6.31
N GLU A 210 6.90 19.61 7.55
CA GLU A 210 6.13 18.39 7.83
C GLU A 210 5.07 18.63 8.91
N ASN A 211 3.80 18.60 8.51
CA ASN A 211 2.69 18.52 9.46
C ASN A 211 1.67 17.54 8.88
N LEU A 212 2.11 16.29 8.74
CA LEU A 212 1.25 15.13 8.65
C LEU A 212 0.67 14.87 10.04
N ASN A 213 -0.58 14.43 10.09
CA ASN A 213 -1.16 14.01 11.35
C ASN A 213 -0.64 12.60 11.65
N ILE A 214 -0.08 12.39 12.84
CA ILE A 214 0.38 11.06 13.27
C ILE A 214 -0.84 10.27 13.76
N VAL A 215 -0.95 9.01 13.33
CA VAL A 215 -1.96 8.08 13.84
C VAL A 215 -1.62 7.75 15.30
N SER A 216 -2.55 8.03 16.21
CA SER A 216 -2.41 7.60 17.61
C SER A 216 -2.47 6.08 17.71
N ALA A 217 -1.62 5.47 18.54
CA ALA A 217 -1.62 4.03 18.82
C ALA A 217 -3.00 3.48 19.21
N LYS A 218 -3.83 4.29 19.90
CA LYS A 218 -5.22 3.92 20.28
C LYS A 218 -6.16 3.69 19.08
N ARG A 219 -5.75 4.08 17.87
CA ARG A 219 -6.51 3.89 16.63
C ARG A 219 -6.00 2.75 15.77
N ILE A 220 -4.93 2.09 16.20
CA ILE A 220 -4.38 0.91 15.54
C ILE A 220 -5.08 -0.30 16.16
N VAL A 221 -5.68 -1.12 15.32
CA VAL A 221 -6.32 -2.38 15.72
C VAL A 221 -5.40 -3.52 15.31
N GLN A 222 -5.14 -4.46 16.21
CA GLN A 222 -4.43 -5.70 15.88
C GLN A 222 -5.45 -6.77 15.47
N PHE A 223 -5.29 -7.33 14.28
CA PHE A 223 -6.13 -8.39 13.73
C PHE A 223 -5.58 -9.79 13.99
N ARG A 224 -4.26 -9.90 14.14
CA ARG A 224 -3.50 -11.08 14.54
C ARG A 224 -2.24 -10.56 15.23
#